data_AF-A0A4Z0NGS5-F1
#
_entry.id   AF-A0A4Z0NGS5-F1
#
_cell.length_a   1.000
_cell.length_b   1.000
_cell.length_c   1.000
_cell.angle_alpha   90.00
_cell.angle_beta   90.00
_cell.angle_gamma   90.00
#
_symmetry.space_group_name_H-M   'P 1'
#
loop_
_entity.id
_entity.type
_entity.pdbx_description
1 polymer ?
#
loop_
_entity_poly.entity_id
_entity_poly.type
_entity_poly.pdbx_seq_one_letter_code
_entity_poly.pdbx_strand_id
1 'polypeptide(L)'
;MNILFYVEPVSFQDNHLFFSPIMNIIRCIINANQFDNIKFGIATNESLFREYNRWLSYGGQISTYRKLVNEVDILEQFNFDFNLYAKNLFFGGEPVYTVDKIFQDIEREFAPDVIVCFTQNSTLEKFSNDKLVLFCERGPLPRWNGKDNFYFEHNSHQVRSILNRRISDIINYDSKYTSNILELFGMYNHRMPQKSDASAYFKEWIDRKRQGKNVALIANQPHNSIIVSGAAGGASTTSFMMRTLHKLPSDWIAVATYHPDMGRCSELDSRLSSDFSNIFTIPDELKQFSSEAFLECVDAVITIGSKVALSAALTGKRVVSEKGTMFSGISGQDVIHLDTIKPFSDNEAGNILKFLSNRYVISYEDLFEKSGYFVSHIENMKKHGDIDDFFLDRSNWNLSCLKKMYGE
;
A
#
# COMPACT_ATOMS: atom_id res chain seq x y z
N MET A 1 -1.36 23.97 -16.23
CA MET A 1 -1.51 23.21 -14.98
C MET A 1 -0.13 22.94 -14.41
N ASN A 2 0.07 23.23 -13.12
CA ASN A 2 1.32 23.03 -12.41
C ASN A 2 1.19 21.79 -11.51
N ILE A 3 2.00 20.76 -11.76
CA ILE A 3 2.00 19.51 -10.97
C ILE A 3 3.29 19.45 -10.17
N LEU A 4 3.16 19.38 -8.84
CA LEU A 4 4.28 19.22 -7.92
C LEU A 4 4.33 17.77 -7.42
N PHE A 5 5.48 17.11 -7.55
CA PHE A 5 5.77 15.86 -6.86
C PHE A 5 6.48 16.16 -5.54
N TYR A 6 5.81 15.86 -4.43
CA TYR A 6 6.39 15.92 -3.09
C TYR A 6 6.85 14.52 -2.69
N VAL A 7 8.17 14.36 -2.49
CA VAL A 7 8.75 13.10 -2.04
C VAL A 7 9.32 13.32 -0.66
N GLU A 8 8.82 12.54 0.29
CA GLU A 8 9.11 12.67 1.71
C GLU A 8 10.62 12.85 1.96
N PRO A 9 11.04 14.02 2.44
CA PRO A 9 12.45 14.35 2.59
C PRO A 9 13.12 13.64 3.75
N VAL A 10 12.38 13.16 4.76
CA VAL A 10 12.96 12.42 5.87
C VAL A 10 13.27 10.99 5.47
N SER A 11 14.52 10.58 5.69
CA SER A 11 14.96 9.21 5.47
C SER A 11 14.32 8.24 6.46
N PHE A 12 13.50 7.30 5.98
CA PHE A 12 13.14 6.10 6.73
C PHE A 12 14.15 4.99 6.42
N GLN A 13 14.31 4.03 7.33
CA GLN A 13 15.21 2.87 7.13
C GLN A 13 16.72 3.21 7.06
N ASP A 14 17.14 4.33 7.65
CA ASP A 14 18.53 4.82 7.62
C ASP A 14 19.09 5.02 6.19
N ASN A 15 18.23 5.02 5.15
CA ASN A 15 18.64 5.06 3.77
C ASN A 15 17.62 5.75 2.84
N HIS A 16 17.93 6.98 2.44
CA HIS A 16 17.15 7.74 1.44
C HIS A 16 17.01 7.02 0.09
N LEU A 17 17.92 6.10 -0.28
CA LEU A 17 17.82 5.34 -1.52
C LEU A 17 16.61 4.40 -1.55
N PHE A 18 15.96 4.16 -0.42
CA PHE A 18 14.66 3.48 -0.39
C PHE A 18 13.64 4.15 -1.33
N PHE A 19 13.69 5.48 -1.45
CA PHE A 19 12.84 6.25 -2.37
C PHE A 19 13.47 6.51 -3.75
N SER A 20 14.67 6.01 -4.05
CA SER A 20 15.27 6.15 -5.38
C SER A 20 14.38 5.62 -6.52
N PRO A 21 13.69 4.47 -6.38
CA PRO A 21 12.74 4.01 -7.41
C PRO A 21 11.61 5.01 -7.71
N ILE A 22 11.18 5.81 -6.71
CA ILE A 22 10.16 6.86 -6.87
C ILE A 22 10.67 7.96 -7.81
N MET A 23 11.95 8.31 -7.75
CA MET A 23 12.53 9.31 -8.65
C MET A 23 12.44 8.86 -10.11
N ASN A 24 12.62 7.57 -10.39
CA ASN A 24 12.41 7.03 -11.73
C ASN A 24 10.92 7.07 -12.14
N ILE A 25 10.00 6.75 -11.23
CA ILE A 25 8.55 6.86 -11.49
C ILE A 25 8.19 8.31 -11.86
N ILE A 26 8.64 9.30 -11.08
CA ILE A 26 8.42 10.72 -11.37
C ILE A 26 8.96 11.11 -12.75
N ARG A 27 10.20 10.71 -13.05
CA ARG A 27 10.82 10.94 -14.37
C ARG A 27 9.94 10.39 -15.50
N CYS A 28 9.48 9.15 -15.37
CA CYS A 28 8.64 8.51 -16.39
C CYS A 28 7.29 9.23 -16.54
N ILE A 29 6.62 9.62 -15.44
CA ILE A 29 5.35 10.38 -15.49
C ILE A 29 5.57 11.71 -16.21
N ILE A 30 6.62 12.46 -15.85
CA ILE A 30 6.94 13.75 -16.46
C ILE A 30 7.13 13.55 -17.97
N ASN A 31 7.96 12.58 -18.37
CA ASN A 31 8.25 12.31 -19.79
C ASN A 31 7.01 11.95 -20.61
N ALA A 32 6.10 11.14 -20.05
CA ALA A 32 4.87 10.73 -20.71
C ALA A 32 3.82 11.86 -20.81
N ASN A 33 4.00 12.98 -20.10
CA ASN A 33 2.97 14.02 -19.96
C ASN A 33 3.50 15.44 -20.27
N GLN A 34 4.52 15.55 -21.12
CA GLN A 34 5.08 16.84 -21.53
C GLN A 34 4.19 17.54 -22.56
N PHE A 35 3.55 18.62 -22.16
CA PHE A 35 2.80 19.52 -23.03
C PHE A 35 3.11 20.97 -22.65
N ASP A 36 3.01 21.89 -23.62
CA ASP A 36 3.39 23.30 -23.45
C ASP A 36 2.68 24.01 -22.29
N ASN A 37 1.48 23.56 -21.94
CA ASN A 37 0.64 24.12 -20.88
C ASN A 37 0.81 23.42 -19.51
N ILE A 38 1.72 22.46 -19.39
CA ILE A 38 1.98 21.70 -18.16
C ILE A 38 3.38 22.00 -17.63
N LYS A 39 3.45 22.37 -16.34
CA LYS A 39 4.72 22.59 -15.64
C LYS A 39 4.86 21.57 -14.52
N PHE A 40 6.07 21.03 -14.37
CA PHE A 40 6.39 20.03 -13.35
C PHE A 40 7.38 20.59 -12.33
N GLY A 41 7.14 20.25 -11.06
CA GLY A 41 8.02 20.56 -9.95
C GLY A 41 8.30 19.32 -9.09
N ILE A 42 9.43 19.32 -8.40
CA ILE A 42 9.80 18.30 -7.43
C ILE A 42 10.24 18.99 -6.14
N ALA A 43 9.71 18.55 -5.00
CA ALA A 43 10.12 19.02 -3.67
C ALA A 43 10.58 17.82 -2.82
N THR A 44 11.85 17.82 -2.42
CA THR A 44 12.47 16.72 -1.66
C THR A 44 13.87 17.12 -1.13
N ASN A 45 14.62 16.17 -0.57
CA ASN A 45 15.97 16.38 -0.04
C ASN A 45 17.07 16.30 -1.12
N GLU A 46 18.30 16.71 -0.75
CA GLU A 46 19.44 16.78 -1.67
C GLU A 46 19.84 15.39 -2.23
N SER A 47 19.78 14.35 -1.40
CA SER A 47 20.17 13.01 -1.79
C SER A 47 19.23 12.41 -2.83
N LEU A 48 17.92 12.67 -2.70
CA LEU A 48 16.93 12.27 -3.68
C LEU A 48 17.00 13.09 -4.98
N PHE A 49 17.37 14.37 -4.91
CA PHE A 49 17.70 15.12 -6.13
C PHE A 49 18.90 14.56 -6.88
N ARG A 50 19.91 14.06 -6.17
CA ARG A 50 21.04 13.36 -6.79
C ARG A 50 20.59 12.08 -7.51
N GLU A 51 19.70 11.30 -6.90
CA GLU A 51 19.11 10.14 -7.55
C GLU A 51 18.25 10.51 -8.76
N TYR A 52 17.44 11.57 -8.68
CA TYR A 52 16.70 12.07 -9.84
C TYR A 52 17.62 12.48 -10.99
N ASN A 53 18.70 13.20 -10.70
CA ASN A 53 19.72 13.56 -11.69
C ASN A 53 20.38 12.34 -12.33
N ARG A 54 20.65 11.29 -11.53
CA ARG A 54 21.13 10.02 -12.04
C ARG A 54 20.11 9.39 -12.99
N TRP A 55 18.82 9.38 -12.63
CA TRP A 55 17.77 8.84 -13.49
C TRP A 55 17.58 9.63 -14.79
N LEU A 56 17.82 10.94 -14.79
CA LEU A 56 17.80 11.78 -16.00
C LEU A 56 18.86 11.37 -17.04
N SER A 57 19.94 10.69 -16.64
CA SER A 57 20.92 10.13 -17.59
C SER A 57 20.32 9.04 -18.51
N TYR A 58 19.20 8.44 -18.12
CA TYR A 58 18.42 7.51 -18.93
C TYR A 58 17.29 8.21 -19.73
N GLY A 59 17.40 9.53 -19.90
CA GLY A 59 16.48 10.38 -20.64
C GLY A 59 15.45 11.08 -19.75
N GLY A 60 15.10 12.31 -20.10
CA GLY A 60 14.01 13.06 -19.46
C GLY A 60 14.27 14.55 -19.35
N GLN A 61 13.29 15.28 -18.84
CA GLN A 61 13.36 16.74 -18.77
C GLN A 61 14.16 17.23 -17.56
N ILE A 62 15.20 18.02 -17.85
CA ILE A 62 16.04 18.66 -16.85
C ILE A 62 15.33 19.87 -16.22
N SER A 63 14.57 20.62 -17.04
CA SER A 63 13.88 21.85 -16.62
C SER A 63 12.59 21.53 -15.85
N THR A 64 12.76 21.26 -14.56
CA THR A 64 11.69 21.07 -13.56
C THR A 64 11.91 22.08 -12.44
N TYR A 65 10.83 22.62 -11.87
CA TYR A 65 10.95 23.40 -10.63
C TYR A 65 11.50 22.50 -9.52
N ARG A 66 12.40 23.01 -8.68
CA ARG A 66 13.02 22.23 -7.60
C ARG A 66 12.96 23.00 -6.30
N LYS A 67 12.39 22.39 -5.26
CA LYS A 67 12.44 22.89 -3.88
C LYS A 67 13.23 21.92 -3.02
N LEU A 68 14.37 22.38 -2.50
CA LEU A 68 15.15 21.63 -1.52
C LEU A 68 14.49 21.70 -0.15
N VAL A 69 14.35 20.55 0.49
CA VAL A 69 13.82 20.39 1.84
C VAL A 69 14.86 19.70 2.71
N ASN A 70 15.21 20.32 3.83
CA ASN A 70 16.16 19.77 4.79
C ASN A 70 15.42 18.85 5.79
N GLU A 71 15.84 17.59 5.88
CA GLU A 71 15.26 16.62 6.82
C GLU A 71 15.53 16.99 8.30
N VAL A 72 16.67 17.64 8.58
CA VAL A 72 17.04 18.07 9.93
C VAL A 72 16.03 19.08 10.47
N ASP A 73 15.63 20.05 9.66
CA ASP A 73 14.69 21.11 10.06
C ASP A 73 13.29 20.55 10.34
N ILE A 74 12.93 19.40 9.77
CA ILE A 74 11.67 18.71 10.05
C ILE A 74 11.81 17.92 11.35
N LEU A 75 12.85 17.09 11.46
CA LEU A 75 13.05 16.18 12.59
C LEU A 75 13.39 16.89 13.90
N GLU A 76 13.98 18.08 13.86
CA GLU A 76 14.28 18.88 15.05
C GLU A 76 13.02 19.13 15.89
N GLN A 77 11.88 19.41 15.25
CA GLN A 77 10.59 19.59 15.94
C GLN A 77 10.12 18.32 16.68
N PHE A 78 10.58 17.15 16.24
CA PHE A 78 10.25 15.85 16.83
C PHE A 78 11.36 15.32 17.73
N ASN A 79 12.33 16.17 18.15
CA ASN A 79 13.52 15.76 18.89
C ASN A 79 14.27 14.60 18.21
N PHE A 80 14.26 14.58 16.87
CA PHE A 80 14.83 13.51 16.06
C PHE A 80 14.18 12.12 16.24
N ASP A 81 12.97 12.05 16.82
CA ASP A 81 12.18 10.83 16.90
C ASP A 81 11.38 10.59 15.61
N PHE A 82 11.90 9.68 14.78
CA PHE A 82 11.26 9.32 13.51
C PHE A 82 9.90 8.62 13.68
N ASN A 83 9.66 7.89 14.78
CA ASN A 83 8.38 7.21 15.01
C ASN A 83 7.31 8.25 15.34
N LEU A 84 7.67 9.25 16.15
CA LEU A 84 6.77 10.36 16.46
C LEU A 84 6.43 11.15 15.20
N TYR A 85 7.41 11.43 14.34
CA TYR A 85 7.20 12.06 13.04
C TYR A 85 6.30 11.21 12.13
N ALA A 86 6.60 9.93 11.95
CA ALA A 86 5.79 9.01 11.14
C ALA A 86 4.34 8.91 11.63
N LYS A 87 4.13 8.92 12.95
CA LYS A 87 2.79 8.94 13.55
C LYS A 87 2.06 10.25 13.23
N ASN A 88 2.74 11.39 13.28
CA ASN A 88 2.17 12.68 12.89
C ASN A 88 1.80 12.70 11.39
N LEU A 89 2.66 12.16 10.53
CA LEU A 89 2.36 11.98 9.10
C LEU A 89 1.07 11.17 8.86
N PHE A 90 0.83 10.12 9.65
CA PHE A 90 -0.34 9.25 9.50
C PHE A 90 -1.62 9.83 10.07
N PHE A 91 -1.60 10.28 11.32
CA PHE A 91 -2.80 10.63 12.07
C PHE A 91 -2.99 12.14 12.28
N GLY A 92 -2.00 12.93 11.90
CA GLY A 92 -1.91 14.33 12.29
C GLY A 92 -1.54 14.50 13.75
N GLY A 93 -1.66 15.74 14.19
CA GLY A 93 -1.27 16.19 15.52
C GLY A 93 -0.86 17.66 15.44
N GLU A 94 0.21 17.99 16.16
CA GLU A 94 0.80 19.32 16.14
C GLU A 94 1.20 19.75 14.72
N PRO A 95 0.94 21.01 14.33
CA PRO A 95 1.41 21.57 13.06
C PRO A 95 2.91 21.44 12.91
N VAL A 96 3.38 21.05 11.73
CA VAL A 96 4.82 20.98 11.43
C VAL A 96 5.23 22.27 10.74
N TYR A 97 5.64 23.27 11.54
CA TYR A 97 5.87 24.64 11.05
C TYR A 97 6.88 24.72 9.90
N THR A 98 7.91 23.86 9.93
CA THR A 98 8.89 23.75 8.84
C THR A 98 8.22 23.32 7.54
N VAL A 99 7.38 22.29 7.58
CA VAL A 99 6.64 21.80 6.41
C VAL A 99 5.66 22.87 5.93
N ASP A 100 4.97 23.55 6.84
CA ASP A 100 4.06 24.64 6.48
C ASP A 100 4.76 25.77 5.74
N LYS A 101 5.93 26.20 6.24
CA LYS A 101 6.76 27.23 5.60
C LYS A 101 7.24 26.81 4.21
N ILE A 102 7.64 25.55 4.06
CA ILE A 102 8.05 25.00 2.75
C ILE A 102 6.90 25.08 1.75
N PHE A 103 5.68 24.70 2.14
CA PHE A 103 4.53 24.77 1.25
C PHE A 103 4.10 26.21 0.95
N GLN A 104 4.22 27.13 1.90
CA GLN A 104 4.02 28.57 1.63
C GLN A 104 5.01 29.10 0.59
N ASP A 105 6.28 28.72 0.69
CA ASP A 105 7.28 29.11 -0.31
C ASP A 105 6.96 28.53 -1.69
N ILE A 106 6.63 27.24 -1.76
CA ILE A 106 6.23 26.55 -2.99
C ILE A 106 5.01 27.22 -3.63
N GLU A 107 4.02 27.62 -2.83
CA GLU A 107 2.83 28.31 -3.35
C GLU A 107 3.20 29.65 -4.01
N ARG A 108 4.11 30.42 -3.41
CA ARG A 108 4.56 31.70 -4.00
C ARG A 108 5.42 31.51 -5.25
N GLU A 109 6.28 30.50 -5.26
CA GLU A 109 7.29 30.31 -6.31
C GLU A 109 6.75 29.53 -7.52
N PHE A 110 5.89 28.55 -7.28
CA PHE A 110 5.44 27.59 -8.29
C PHE A 110 3.90 27.53 -8.43
N ALA A 111 3.15 27.86 -7.37
CA ALA A 111 1.69 27.84 -7.34
C ALA A 111 1.12 26.53 -7.94
N PRO A 112 1.36 25.36 -7.32
CA PRO A 112 0.87 24.08 -7.85
C PRO A 112 -0.65 24.07 -7.95
N ASP A 113 -1.20 23.43 -8.98
CA ASP A 113 -2.62 23.08 -9.10
C ASP A 113 -2.89 21.69 -8.50
N VAL A 114 -1.86 20.83 -8.54
CA VAL A 114 -1.89 19.43 -8.12
C VAL A 114 -0.61 19.12 -7.35
N ILE A 115 -0.76 18.44 -6.23
CA ILE A 115 0.37 17.93 -5.43
C ILE A 115 0.26 16.41 -5.40
N VAL A 116 1.30 15.71 -5.84
CA VAL A 116 1.40 14.25 -5.81
C VAL A 116 2.39 13.87 -4.71
N CYS A 117 1.93 13.15 -3.69
CA CYS A 117 2.74 12.70 -2.56
C CYS A 117 2.86 11.18 -2.55
N PHE A 118 4.07 10.65 -2.35
CA PHE A 118 4.32 9.20 -2.31
C PHE A 118 4.29 8.61 -0.90
N THR A 119 3.88 9.40 0.08
CA THR A 119 3.88 9.02 1.49
C THR A 119 2.63 9.58 2.14
N GLN A 120 2.02 8.83 3.05
CA GLN A 120 0.91 9.36 3.86
C GLN A 120 1.36 10.64 4.57
N ASN A 121 0.59 11.72 4.45
CA ASN A 121 0.97 13.01 5.01
C ASN A 121 -0.27 13.84 5.37
N SER A 122 -0.59 13.85 6.67
CA SER A 122 -1.72 14.55 7.26
C SER A 122 -1.66 16.07 7.14
N THR A 123 -0.46 16.63 7.02
CA THR A 123 -0.24 18.06 6.82
C THR A 123 -0.70 18.45 5.43
N LEU A 124 -0.33 17.69 4.39
CA LEU A 124 -0.76 17.92 3.01
C LEU A 124 -2.28 17.84 2.83
N GLU A 125 -2.94 16.96 3.57
CA GLU A 125 -4.40 16.90 3.63
C GLU A 125 -5.04 18.23 4.07
N LYS A 126 -4.40 19.01 4.94
CA LYS A 126 -4.91 20.32 5.40
C LYS A 126 -4.64 21.46 4.42
N PHE A 127 -3.58 21.35 3.61
CA PHE A 127 -3.26 22.31 2.55
C PHE A 127 -4.20 22.23 1.33
N SER A 128 -5.11 21.26 1.32
CA SER A 128 -5.90 20.85 0.15
C SER A 128 -7.15 21.68 -0.16
N ASN A 129 -7.51 22.69 0.63
CA ASN A 129 -8.80 23.37 0.47
C ASN A 129 -9.06 23.93 -0.95
N ASP A 130 -8.00 24.32 -1.67
CA ASP A 130 -8.09 24.83 -3.05
C ASP A 130 -7.24 24.02 -4.06
N LYS A 131 -6.59 22.94 -3.62
CA LYS A 131 -5.60 22.18 -4.42
C LYS A 131 -5.94 20.70 -4.48
N LEU A 132 -5.70 20.07 -5.62
CA LEU A 132 -5.85 18.62 -5.73
C LEU A 132 -4.60 17.93 -5.15
N VAL A 133 -4.73 17.33 -3.97
CA VAL A 133 -3.68 16.49 -3.39
C VAL A 133 -3.97 15.02 -3.72
N LEU A 134 -3.00 14.34 -4.32
CA LEU A 134 -3.04 12.94 -4.71
C LEU A 134 -1.93 12.17 -4.00
N PHE A 135 -2.30 11.07 -3.37
CA PHE A 135 -1.40 10.16 -2.71
C PHE A 135 -1.13 8.96 -3.62
N CYS A 136 0.12 8.82 -4.05
CA CYS A 136 0.57 7.81 -4.99
C CYS A 136 1.23 6.64 -4.26
N GLU A 137 0.92 5.42 -4.69
CA GLU A 137 1.56 4.20 -4.23
C GLU A 137 1.36 3.10 -5.30
N ARG A 138 2.22 2.08 -5.29
CA ARG A 138 2.05 0.90 -6.16
C ARG A 138 0.74 0.20 -5.81
N GLY A 139 -0.05 -0.17 -6.81
CA GLY A 139 -1.32 -0.84 -6.60
C GLY A 139 -1.19 -2.13 -5.81
N PRO A 140 -2.26 -2.55 -5.12
CA PRO A 140 -2.21 -3.71 -4.24
C PRO A 140 -2.24 -5.04 -5.01
N LEU A 141 -2.58 -5.01 -6.31
CA LEU A 141 -2.57 -6.15 -7.23
C LEU A 141 -2.15 -5.72 -8.64
N PRO A 142 -1.48 -6.58 -9.43
CA PRO A 142 -0.83 -7.81 -8.99
C PRO A 142 0.39 -7.50 -8.13
N ARG A 143 0.63 -8.35 -7.13
CA ARG A 143 1.88 -8.28 -6.35
C ARG A 143 3.06 -8.98 -7.02
N TRP A 144 2.76 -9.95 -7.88
CA TRP A 144 3.72 -10.85 -8.53
C TRP A 144 3.34 -11.10 -9.98
N ASN A 145 4.34 -11.29 -10.85
CA ASN A 145 4.21 -11.71 -12.26
C ASN A 145 3.30 -10.82 -13.14
N GLY A 146 3.06 -9.59 -12.72
CA GLY A 146 2.41 -8.58 -13.53
C GLY A 146 3.27 -7.33 -13.61
N LYS A 147 2.94 -6.47 -14.56
CA LYS A 147 3.56 -5.16 -14.66
C LYS A 147 3.14 -4.29 -13.48
N ASP A 148 3.98 -3.33 -13.13
CA ASP A 148 3.66 -2.37 -12.09
C ASP A 148 2.41 -1.58 -12.44
N ASN A 149 1.70 -1.16 -11.42
CA ASN A 149 0.58 -0.25 -11.57
C ASN A 149 0.51 0.63 -10.33
N PHE A 150 -0.18 1.75 -10.44
CA PHE A 150 -0.18 2.80 -9.43
C PHE A 150 -1.58 3.33 -9.24
N TYR A 151 -1.90 3.74 -8.03
CA TYR A 151 -3.12 4.49 -7.77
C TYR A 151 -2.74 5.88 -7.26
N PHE A 152 -3.63 6.84 -7.49
CA PHE A 152 -3.45 8.24 -7.13
C PHE A 152 -4.69 8.68 -6.36
N GLU A 153 -4.68 8.46 -5.05
CA GLU A 153 -5.87 8.66 -4.24
C GLU A 153 -5.96 10.09 -3.71
N HIS A 154 -7.14 10.70 -3.79
CA HIS A 154 -7.39 11.94 -3.08
C HIS A 154 -7.56 11.70 -1.58
N ASN A 155 -7.27 12.70 -0.76
CA ASN A 155 -7.26 12.65 0.70
C ASN A 155 -6.13 11.79 1.30
N SER A 156 -6.06 10.48 1.07
CA SER A 156 -5.08 9.62 1.76
C SER A 156 -4.95 8.27 1.08
N HIS A 157 -3.77 7.65 1.12
CA HIS A 157 -3.63 6.24 0.71
C HIS A 157 -3.50 5.26 1.89
N GLN A 158 -3.65 5.72 3.14
CA GLN A 158 -3.63 4.88 4.36
C GLN A 158 -4.90 5.11 5.21
N VAL A 159 -4.80 5.95 6.26
CA VAL A 159 -5.82 6.10 7.32
C VAL A 159 -7.18 6.50 6.76
N ARG A 160 -7.19 7.38 5.75
CA ARG A 160 -8.41 7.88 5.11
C ARG A 160 -8.57 7.35 3.68
N SER A 161 -7.98 6.20 3.37
CA SER A 161 -8.18 5.60 2.05
C SER A 161 -9.67 5.35 1.78
N ILE A 162 -10.09 5.47 0.53
CA ILE A 162 -11.42 5.22 0.01
C ILE A 162 -11.79 3.74 0.18
N LEU A 163 -10.80 2.85 0.12
CA LEU A 163 -10.95 1.43 0.47
C LEU A 163 -11.30 1.22 1.94
N ASN A 164 -10.95 2.18 2.81
CA ASN A 164 -11.39 2.19 4.19
C ASN A 164 -12.76 2.88 4.35
N ARG A 165 -12.85 4.16 3.93
CA ARG A 165 -14.00 5.03 4.18
C ARG A 165 -15.27 4.66 3.42
N ARG A 166 -15.13 4.12 2.21
CA ARG A 166 -16.23 3.84 1.28
C ARG A 166 -16.38 2.34 0.99
N ILE A 167 -15.82 1.47 1.85
CA ILE A 167 -15.86 0.02 1.62
C ILE A 167 -17.28 -0.51 1.44
N SER A 168 -18.24 -0.01 2.24
CA SER A 168 -19.65 -0.40 2.13
C SER A 168 -20.24 -0.10 0.76
N ASP A 169 -19.91 1.05 0.17
CA ASP A 169 -20.36 1.39 -1.19
C ASP A 169 -19.67 0.53 -2.24
N ILE A 170 -18.39 0.23 -2.01
CA ILE A 170 -17.60 -0.61 -2.91
C ILE A 170 -18.19 -2.03 -2.97
N ILE A 171 -18.46 -2.66 -1.82
CA ILE A 171 -18.84 -4.07 -1.76
C ILE A 171 -20.33 -4.33 -2.07
N ASN A 172 -21.21 -3.36 -1.84
CA ASN A 172 -22.66 -3.51 -2.04
C ASN A 172 -23.15 -3.21 -3.47
N TYR A 173 -22.23 -2.98 -4.41
CA TYR A 173 -22.57 -2.71 -5.80
C TYR A 173 -23.16 -3.95 -6.50
N ASP A 174 -24.13 -3.78 -7.40
CA ASP A 174 -24.69 -4.91 -8.15
C ASP A 174 -23.79 -5.29 -9.34
N SER A 175 -23.22 -6.50 -9.31
CA SER A 175 -22.30 -6.98 -10.35
C SER A 175 -22.86 -8.19 -11.09
N LYS A 176 -23.19 -7.98 -12.38
CA LYS A 176 -23.57 -9.05 -13.32
C LYS A 176 -22.40 -9.90 -13.81
N TYR A 177 -21.16 -9.62 -13.38
CA TYR A 177 -19.93 -10.23 -13.92
C TYR A 177 -19.07 -10.93 -12.86
N THR A 178 -19.60 -11.12 -11.65
CA THR A 178 -18.84 -11.63 -10.51
C THR A 178 -18.12 -12.95 -10.82
N SER A 179 -18.80 -13.93 -11.42
CA SER A 179 -18.18 -15.22 -11.75
C SER A 179 -17.00 -15.08 -12.72
N ASN A 180 -17.13 -14.29 -13.80
CA ASN A 180 -16.04 -14.07 -14.77
C ASN A 180 -14.86 -13.30 -14.15
N ILE A 181 -15.13 -12.34 -13.27
CA ILE A 181 -14.10 -11.58 -12.53
C ILE A 181 -13.29 -12.53 -11.65
N LEU A 182 -13.96 -13.38 -10.88
CA LEU A 182 -13.30 -14.30 -9.95
C LEU A 182 -12.57 -15.43 -10.68
N GLU A 183 -13.10 -15.92 -11.80
CA GLU A 183 -12.41 -16.88 -12.65
C GLU A 183 -11.08 -16.30 -13.15
N LEU A 184 -11.11 -15.08 -13.69
CA LEU A 184 -9.91 -14.41 -14.20
C LEU A 184 -8.91 -14.10 -13.08
N PHE A 185 -9.39 -13.60 -11.93
CA PHE A 185 -8.56 -13.41 -10.74
C PHE A 185 -7.92 -14.72 -10.29
N GLY A 186 -8.70 -15.80 -10.24
CA GLY A 186 -8.23 -17.16 -9.94
C GLY A 186 -7.11 -17.56 -10.89
N MET A 187 -7.28 -17.41 -12.20
CA MET A 187 -6.24 -17.73 -13.19
C MET A 187 -4.92 -17.00 -12.91
N TYR A 188 -4.96 -15.68 -12.66
CA TYR A 188 -3.73 -14.93 -12.33
C TYR A 188 -3.12 -15.35 -10.99
N ASN A 189 -3.96 -15.62 -9.99
CA ASN A 189 -3.49 -16.03 -8.67
C ASN A 189 -2.87 -17.44 -8.68
N HIS A 190 -3.29 -18.33 -9.60
CA HIS A 190 -2.69 -19.66 -9.77
C HIS A 190 -1.41 -19.63 -10.63
N ARG A 191 -1.21 -18.63 -11.49
CA ARG A 191 0.00 -18.46 -12.31
C ARG A 191 1.25 -18.03 -11.52
N MET A 192 1.19 -17.93 -10.18
CA MET A 192 2.34 -17.57 -9.37
C MET A 192 3.36 -18.73 -9.29
N PRO A 193 4.57 -18.63 -9.89
CA PRO A 193 5.52 -19.75 -10.00
C PRO A 193 5.97 -20.31 -8.66
N GLN A 194 6.00 -19.45 -7.63
CA GLN A 194 6.39 -19.83 -6.26
C GLN A 194 5.30 -20.62 -5.51
N LYS A 195 4.09 -20.72 -6.06
CA LYS A 195 2.90 -21.15 -5.31
C LYS A 195 2.63 -22.65 -5.37
N SER A 196 2.88 -23.33 -6.50
CA SER A 196 2.46 -24.74 -6.65
C SER A 196 3.14 -25.67 -5.66
N ASP A 197 4.47 -25.59 -5.57
CA ASP A 197 5.26 -26.54 -4.78
C ASP A 197 5.25 -26.16 -3.30
N ALA A 198 5.30 -24.85 -3.01
CA ALA A 198 5.24 -24.32 -1.65
C ALA A 198 3.87 -24.57 -1.00
N SER A 199 2.77 -24.35 -1.73
CA SER A 199 1.40 -24.54 -1.19
C SER A 199 1.16 -26.00 -0.84
N ALA A 200 1.53 -26.94 -1.72
CA ALA A 200 1.37 -28.37 -1.45
C ALA A 200 2.17 -28.84 -0.23
N TYR A 201 3.46 -28.45 -0.13
CA TYR A 201 4.29 -28.82 1.01
C TYR A 201 3.80 -28.16 2.31
N PHE A 202 3.47 -26.87 2.26
CA PHE A 202 2.91 -26.16 3.42
C PHE A 202 1.60 -26.79 3.88
N LYS A 203 0.70 -27.18 2.96
CA LYS A 203 -0.55 -27.86 3.26
C LYS A 203 -0.34 -29.15 4.05
N GLU A 204 0.52 -30.03 3.55
CA GLU A 204 0.84 -31.30 4.20
C GLU A 204 1.44 -31.08 5.59
N TRP A 205 2.32 -30.08 5.73
CA TRP A 205 2.91 -29.73 7.02
C TRP A 205 1.87 -29.17 8.00
N ILE A 206 1.06 -28.20 7.60
CA ILE A 206 0.09 -27.54 8.50
C ILE A 206 -1.08 -28.46 8.87
N ASP A 207 -1.51 -29.34 7.96
CA ASP A 207 -2.57 -30.33 8.24
C ASP A 207 -2.20 -31.26 9.40
N ARG A 208 -0.92 -31.63 9.51
CA ARG A 208 -0.40 -32.43 10.63
C ARG A 208 -0.36 -31.65 11.95
N LYS A 209 -0.18 -30.32 11.89
CA LYS A 209 -0.04 -29.46 13.08
C LYS A 209 -1.37 -28.97 13.61
N ARG A 210 -2.32 -28.64 12.74
CA ARG A 210 -3.56 -27.96 13.13
C ARG A 210 -4.49 -28.81 13.98
N GLN A 211 -4.48 -30.15 13.84
CA GLN A 211 -5.26 -31.06 14.70
C GLN A 211 -6.75 -30.64 14.84
N GLY A 212 -7.37 -30.15 13.77
CA GLY A 212 -8.75 -29.66 13.76
C GLY A 212 -8.94 -28.18 14.12
N LYS A 213 -7.88 -27.47 14.50
CA LYS A 213 -7.88 -26.02 14.74
C LYS A 213 -7.82 -25.21 13.44
N ASN A 214 -8.30 -23.97 13.52
CA ASN A 214 -8.14 -22.99 12.46
C ASN A 214 -6.71 -22.46 12.41
N VAL A 215 -6.26 -21.96 11.25
CA VAL A 215 -4.90 -21.46 11.04
C VAL A 215 -4.92 -19.97 10.71
N ALA A 216 -4.22 -19.18 11.52
CA ALA A 216 -3.94 -17.77 11.26
C ALA A 216 -2.52 -17.59 10.73
N LEU A 217 -2.38 -16.91 9.59
CA LEU A 217 -1.09 -16.47 9.07
C LEU A 217 -0.79 -15.05 9.56
N ILE A 218 0.27 -14.88 10.34
CA ILE A 218 0.77 -13.57 10.77
C ILE A 218 1.81 -13.09 9.76
N ALA A 219 1.42 -12.15 8.90
CA ALA A 219 2.26 -11.62 7.84
C ALA A 219 3.00 -10.35 8.29
N ASN A 220 4.29 -10.50 8.60
CA ASN A 220 5.12 -9.41 9.12
C ASN A 220 5.68 -8.51 8.01
N GLN A 221 6.00 -7.27 8.38
CA GLN A 221 6.60 -6.24 7.54
C GLN A 221 7.92 -5.75 8.15
N PRO A 222 8.81 -5.13 7.36
CA PRO A 222 10.06 -4.57 7.87
C PRO A 222 9.79 -3.58 9.01
N HIS A 223 10.50 -3.76 10.12
CA HIS A 223 10.34 -2.98 11.36
C HIS A 223 10.60 -1.48 11.15
N ASN A 224 11.41 -1.14 10.16
CA ASN A 224 11.78 0.22 9.78
C ASN A 224 10.87 0.82 8.69
N SER A 225 9.84 0.10 8.23
CA SER A 225 8.89 0.66 7.26
C SER A 225 8.07 1.80 7.86
N ILE A 226 7.74 2.81 7.05
CA ILE A 226 6.94 3.95 7.51
C ILE A 226 5.54 3.53 7.96
N ILE A 227 4.98 2.46 7.38
CA ILE A 227 3.68 1.92 7.80
C ILE A 227 3.74 1.38 9.22
N VAL A 228 4.80 0.65 9.60
CA VAL A 228 4.98 0.16 10.97
C VAL A 228 5.20 1.33 11.94
N SER A 229 6.06 2.27 11.55
CA SER A 229 6.38 3.46 12.36
C SER A 229 5.14 4.34 12.59
N GLY A 230 4.39 4.61 11.52
CA GLY A 230 3.21 5.45 11.52
C GLY A 230 1.96 4.75 12.05
N ALA A 231 1.47 3.72 11.35
CA ALA A 231 0.19 3.08 11.66
C ALA A 231 0.20 2.25 12.95
N ALA A 232 1.32 1.59 13.27
CA ALA A 232 1.47 0.77 14.47
C ALA A 232 2.27 1.45 15.59
N GLY A 233 2.59 2.74 15.44
CA GLY A 233 3.32 3.53 16.45
C GLY A 233 4.72 2.99 16.75
N GLY A 234 5.41 2.43 15.75
CA GLY A 234 6.77 1.90 15.92
C GLY A 234 6.83 0.60 16.71
N ALA A 235 5.71 -0.13 16.83
CA ALA A 235 5.70 -1.42 17.50
C ALA A 235 6.71 -2.38 16.86
N SER A 236 7.64 -2.91 17.66
CA SER A 236 8.58 -3.92 17.18
C SER A 236 7.84 -5.18 16.71
N THR A 237 8.42 -5.92 15.77
CA THR A 237 7.87 -7.21 15.31
C THR A 237 7.59 -8.15 16.49
N THR A 238 8.49 -8.23 17.47
CA THR A 238 8.29 -9.02 18.69
C THR A 238 7.05 -8.58 19.45
N SER A 239 6.87 -7.27 19.66
CA SER A 239 5.72 -6.73 20.38
C SER A 239 4.40 -6.99 19.65
N PHE A 240 4.41 -6.85 18.32
CA PHE A 240 3.26 -7.17 17.47
C PHE A 240 2.90 -8.66 17.53
N MET A 241 3.88 -9.54 17.40
CA MET A 241 3.70 -11.00 17.47
C MET A 241 3.16 -11.43 18.83
N MET A 242 3.78 -10.99 19.94
CA MET A 242 3.32 -11.34 21.29
C MET A 242 1.89 -10.84 21.55
N ARG A 243 1.58 -9.58 21.20
CA ARG A 243 0.22 -9.02 21.33
C ARG A 243 -0.80 -9.82 20.52
N THR A 244 -0.43 -10.22 19.31
CA THR A 244 -1.29 -11.04 18.44
C THR A 244 -1.55 -12.41 19.04
N LEU A 245 -0.50 -13.12 19.45
CA LEU A 245 -0.61 -14.47 20.01
C LEU A 245 -1.38 -14.51 21.33
N HIS A 246 -1.21 -13.49 22.19
CA HIS A 246 -1.98 -13.36 23.44
C HIS A 246 -3.49 -13.19 23.21
N LYS A 247 -3.89 -12.64 22.07
CA LYS A 247 -5.30 -12.41 21.71
C LYS A 247 -5.86 -13.49 20.79
N LEU A 248 -5.04 -14.42 20.30
CA LEU A 248 -5.47 -15.44 19.38
C LEU A 248 -6.46 -16.39 20.07
N PRO A 249 -7.66 -16.64 19.51
CA PRO A 249 -8.62 -17.54 20.15
C PRO A 249 -8.06 -18.96 20.31
N SER A 250 -8.52 -19.70 21.33
CA SER A 250 -7.94 -20.99 21.73
C SER A 250 -8.00 -22.08 20.66
N ASP A 251 -9.00 -21.98 19.77
CA ASP A 251 -9.26 -22.92 18.68
C ASP A 251 -8.48 -22.57 17.40
N TRP A 252 -7.53 -21.64 17.52
CA TRP A 252 -6.63 -21.23 16.45
C TRP A 252 -5.19 -21.59 16.76
N ILE A 253 -4.44 -21.85 15.69
CA ILE A 253 -2.98 -21.87 15.69
C ILE A 253 -2.47 -20.77 14.77
N ALA A 254 -1.25 -20.32 15.01
CA ALA A 254 -0.59 -19.29 14.23
C ALA A 254 0.64 -19.84 13.51
N VAL A 255 0.91 -19.28 12.34
CA VAL A 255 2.19 -19.37 11.64
C VAL A 255 2.64 -17.97 11.27
N ALA A 256 3.94 -17.73 11.23
CA ALA A 256 4.49 -16.42 10.90
C ALA A 256 5.27 -16.46 9.59
N THR A 257 5.08 -15.44 8.77
CA THR A 257 5.94 -15.13 7.63
C THR A 257 6.64 -13.81 7.86
N TYR A 258 7.84 -13.67 7.31
CA TYR A 258 8.69 -12.50 7.47
C TYR A 258 9.02 -11.89 6.11
N HIS A 259 9.12 -10.56 6.08
CA HIS A 259 9.56 -9.87 4.87
C HIS A 259 11.04 -10.19 4.60
N PRO A 260 11.48 -10.33 3.33
CA PRO A 260 12.88 -10.62 3.01
C PRO A 260 13.88 -9.67 3.68
N ASP A 261 13.56 -8.37 3.75
CA ASP A 261 14.41 -7.33 4.37
C ASP A 261 14.57 -7.48 5.90
N MET A 262 13.80 -8.36 6.54
CA MET A 262 13.94 -8.62 7.99
C MET A 262 15.04 -9.65 8.29
N GLY A 263 15.57 -10.34 7.27
CA GLY A 263 16.53 -11.42 7.45
C GLY A 263 15.94 -12.63 8.18
N ARG A 264 16.82 -13.45 8.77
CA ARG A 264 16.42 -14.67 9.48
C ARG A 264 15.89 -14.34 10.88
N CYS A 265 14.64 -14.71 11.16
CA CYS A 265 13.98 -14.47 12.44
C CYS A 265 13.97 -15.69 13.39
N SER A 266 14.92 -16.62 13.25
CA SER A 266 14.91 -17.91 13.97
C SER A 266 14.96 -17.78 15.50
N GLU A 267 15.65 -16.76 16.03
CA GLU A 267 15.68 -16.50 17.48
C GLU A 267 14.31 -16.06 18.00
N LEU A 268 13.62 -15.18 17.26
CA LEU A 268 12.27 -14.75 17.57
C LEU A 268 11.30 -15.94 17.50
N ASP A 269 11.37 -16.74 16.43
CA ASP A 269 10.54 -17.95 16.28
C ASP A 269 10.71 -18.92 17.45
N SER A 270 11.96 -19.15 17.87
CA SER A 270 12.29 -20.05 18.98
C SER A 270 11.71 -19.56 20.30
N ARG A 271 11.84 -18.25 20.57
CA ARG A 271 11.26 -17.62 21.76
C ARG A 271 9.74 -17.64 21.75
N LEU A 272 9.11 -17.33 20.62
CA LEU A 272 7.65 -17.36 20.53
C LEU A 272 7.12 -18.79 20.71
N SER A 273 7.81 -19.80 20.18
CA SER A 273 7.42 -21.21 20.32
C SER A 273 7.61 -21.75 21.74
N SER A 274 8.53 -21.19 22.54
CA SER A 274 8.65 -21.53 23.96
C SER A 274 7.54 -20.91 24.81
N ASP A 275 7.13 -19.69 24.45
CA ASP A 275 6.20 -18.89 25.25
C ASP A 275 4.74 -19.19 24.88
N PHE A 276 4.48 -19.63 23.65
CA PHE A 276 3.14 -19.86 23.11
C PHE A 276 3.05 -21.24 22.44
N SER A 277 2.17 -22.11 22.95
CA SER A 277 1.97 -23.46 22.40
C SER A 277 1.16 -23.51 21.10
N ASN A 278 0.54 -22.39 20.72
CA ASN A 278 -0.31 -22.26 19.54
C ASN A 278 0.39 -21.65 18.32
N ILE A 279 1.68 -21.31 18.39
CA ILE A 279 2.46 -20.89 17.21
C ILE A 279 3.36 -22.02 16.71
N PHE A 280 3.43 -22.18 15.39
CA PHE A 280 4.34 -23.12 14.74
C PHE A 280 5.27 -22.40 13.78
N THR A 281 6.58 -22.65 13.93
CA THR A 281 7.59 -22.16 13.00
C THR A 281 7.48 -22.90 11.67
N ILE A 282 7.32 -22.14 10.59
CA ILE A 282 7.31 -22.67 9.22
C ILE A 282 8.68 -23.33 8.94
N PRO A 283 8.73 -24.49 8.25
CA PRO A 283 9.98 -25.12 7.81
C PRO A 283 10.89 -24.16 7.03
N ASP A 284 12.21 -24.29 7.19
CA ASP A 284 13.17 -23.35 6.58
C ASP A 284 13.08 -23.31 5.05
N GLU A 285 12.75 -24.42 4.40
CA GLU A 285 12.56 -24.50 2.95
C GLU A 285 11.35 -23.70 2.46
N LEU A 286 10.39 -23.45 3.36
CA LEU A 286 9.18 -22.69 3.07
C LEU A 286 9.34 -21.20 3.41
N LYS A 287 10.29 -20.82 4.28
CA LYS A 287 10.50 -19.42 4.70
C LYS A 287 10.91 -18.47 3.56
N GLN A 288 11.41 -19.00 2.45
CA GLN A 288 11.79 -18.22 1.26
C GLN A 288 10.59 -17.70 0.46
N PHE A 289 9.40 -18.27 0.68
CA PHE A 289 8.21 -17.91 -0.09
C PHE A 289 7.44 -16.75 0.56
N SER A 290 6.75 -15.98 -0.29
CA SER A 290 5.87 -14.90 0.17
C SER A 290 4.62 -15.43 0.87
N SER A 291 3.96 -14.57 1.63
CA SER A 291 2.76 -14.91 2.40
C SER A 291 1.61 -15.38 1.49
N GLU A 292 1.54 -14.85 0.27
CA GLU A 292 0.55 -15.22 -0.75
C GLU A 292 0.58 -16.72 -1.12
N ALA A 293 1.76 -17.36 -1.02
CA ALA A 293 1.92 -18.78 -1.33
C ALA A 293 1.13 -19.70 -0.38
N PHE A 294 0.81 -19.21 0.82
CA PHE A 294 0.18 -20.00 1.88
C PHE A 294 -1.32 -19.72 2.05
N LEU A 295 -1.87 -18.74 1.33
CA LEU A 295 -3.26 -18.27 1.55
C LEU A 295 -4.30 -19.38 1.39
N GLU A 296 -4.10 -20.31 0.47
CA GLU A 296 -5.03 -21.42 0.25
C GLU A 296 -5.16 -22.36 1.45
N CYS A 297 -4.12 -22.40 2.29
CA CYS A 297 -3.97 -23.36 3.38
C CYS A 297 -4.27 -22.77 4.76
N VAL A 298 -4.65 -21.49 4.84
CA VAL A 298 -4.95 -20.79 6.09
C VAL A 298 -6.38 -20.26 6.10
N ASP A 299 -6.89 -19.96 7.28
CA ASP A 299 -8.28 -19.51 7.50
C ASP A 299 -8.37 -18.00 7.75
N ALA A 300 -7.27 -17.40 8.20
CA ALA A 300 -7.16 -15.96 8.43
C ALA A 300 -5.75 -15.42 8.16
N VAL A 301 -5.68 -14.11 7.93
CA VAL A 301 -4.44 -13.34 7.87
C VAL A 301 -4.48 -12.20 8.88
N ILE A 302 -3.39 -12.05 9.63
CA ILE A 302 -3.18 -10.97 10.59
C ILE A 302 -1.94 -10.21 10.15
N THR A 303 -2.00 -8.89 10.01
CA THR A 303 -0.86 -8.06 9.60
C THR A 303 -0.96 -6.66 10.19
N ILE A 304 0.09 -5.84 10.05
CA ILE A 304 -0.03 -4.42 10.34
C ILE A 304 -0.75 -3.74 9.18
N GLY A 305 -0.17 -3.78 7.98
CA GLY A 305 -0.71 -3.16 6.77
C GLY A 305 -0.12 -3.77 5.49
N SER A 306 0.22 -5.06 5.50
CA SER A 306 0.75 -5.72 4.31
C SER A 306 -0.33 -5.88 3.26
N LYS A 307 0.02 -5.65 1.98
CA LYS A 307 -0.88 -5.82 0.82
C LYS A 307 -1.47 -7.24 0.69
N VAL A 308 -0.92 -8.22 1.42
CA VAL A 308 -1.44 -9.60 1.46
C VAL A 308 -2.83 -9.67 2.11
N ALA A 309 -3.17 -8.69 2.96
CA ALA A 309 -4.50 -8.52 3.52
C ALA A 309 -5.57 -8.48 2.42
N LEU A 310 -5.31 -7.75 1.33
CA LEU A 310 -6.25 -7.68 0.22
C LEU A 310 -6.37 -9.02 -0.52
N SER A 311 -5.25 -9.67 -0.82
CA SER A 311 -5.26 -11.01 -1.45
C SER A 311 -6.01 -12.04 -0.59
N ALA A 312 -5.83 -11.98 0.72
CA ALA A 312 -6.53 -12.83 1.68
C ALA A 312 -8.04 -12.56 1.68
N ALA A 313 -8.45 -11.29 1.76
CA ALA A 313 -9.86 -10.92 1.73
C ALA A 313 -10.55 -11.36 0.42
N LEU A 314 -9.89 -11.15 -0.73
CA LEU A 314 -10.39 -11.55 -2.04
C LEU A 314 -10.46 -13.06 -2.26
N THR A 315 -9.75 -13.84 -1.43
CA THR A 315 -9.79 -15.32 -1.45
C THR A 315 -10.67 -15.89 -0.33
N GLY A 316 -11.55 -15.07 0.24
CA GLY A 316 -12.53 -15.49 1.24
C GLY A 316 -11.90 -15.82 2.61
N LYS A 317 -10.73 -15.23 2.92
CA LYS A 317 -10.08 -15.37 4.23
C LYS A 317 -10.50 -14.24 5.16
N ARG A 318 -10.43 -14.51 6.46
CA ARG A 318 -10.62 -13.48 7.48
C ARG A 318 -9.37 -12.62 7.58
N VAL A 319 -9.53 -11.32 7.81
CA VAL A 319 -8.41 -10.37 7.81
C VAL A 319 -8.45 -9.49 9.05
N VAL A 320 -7.33 -9.42 9.77
CA VAL A 320 -7.06 -8.43 10.83
C VAL A 320 -5.86 -7.57 10.42
N SER A 321 -6.04 -6.25 10.45
CA SER A 321 -5.03 -5.25 10.13
C SER A 321 -5.08 -4.11 11.14
N GLU A 322 -4.00 -3.35 11.28
CA GLU A 322 -3.97 -2.20 12.16
C GLU A 322 -4.89 -1.10 11.61
N LYS A 323 -5.63 -0.43 12.51
CA LYS A 323 -6.67 0.57 12.17
C LYS A 323 -6.14 1.75 11.34
N GLY A 324 -4.85 2.03 11.41
CA GLY A 324 -4.18 3.12 10.69
C GLY A 324 -3.79 2.80 9.25
N THR A 325 -4.32 1.75 8.65
CA THR A 325 -3.92 1.29 7.30
C THR A 325 -5.10 1.28 6.34
N MET A 326 -4.81 1.30 5.04
CA MET A 326 -5.84 1.25 3.99
C MET A 326 -6.73 0.00 4.05
N PHE A 327 -6.28 -1.06 4.71
CA PHE A 327 -6.99 -2.34 4.80
C PHE A 327 -7.93 -2.43 6.00
N SER A 328 -7.96 -1.41 6.86
CA SER A 328 -8.82 -1.39 8.04
C SER A 328 -10.31 -1.54 7.70
N GLY A 329 -10.78 -1.00 6.57
CA GLY A 329 -12.18 -1.16 6.12
C GLY A 329 -12.54 -2.58 5.65
N ILE A 330 -11.56 -3.38 5.23
CA ILE A 330 -11.77 -4.79 4.82
C ILE A 330 -11.46 -5.79 5.94
N SER A 331 -11.28 -5.27 7.16
CA SER A 331 -10.67 -6.01 8.26
C SER A 331 -11.53 -5.99 9.51
N GLY A 332 -11.47 -7.06 10.29
CA GLY A 332 -12.03 -7.06 11.64
C GLY A 332 -11.22 -6.18 12.60
N GLN A 333 -11.87 -5.72 13.66
CA GLN A 333 -11.32 -4.71 14.56
C GLN A 333 -10.18 -5.23 15.47
N ASP A 334 -10.19 -6.52 15.82
CA ASP A 334 -9.23 -7.12 16.74
C ASP A 334 -9.11 -8.64 16.54
N VAL A 335 -7.94 -9.18 16.86
CA VAL A 335 -7.58 -10.61 16.78
C VAL A 335 -8.46 -11.46 17.69
N ILE A 336 -8.89 -10.93 18.84
CA ILE A 336 -9.76 -11.68 19.78
C ILE A 336 -11.12 -12.04 19.16
N HIS A 337 -11.53 -11.33 18.11
CA HIS A 337 -12.80 -11.53 17.43
C HIS A 337 -12.68 -12.31 16.12
N LEU A 338 -11.54 -12.96 15.88
CA LEU A 338 -11.22 -13.61 14.60
C LEU A 338 -12.35 -14.53 14.12
N ASP A 339 -12.93 -15.35 14.99
CA ASP A 339 -14.04 -16.27 14.63
C ASP A 339 -15.29 -15.58 14.09
N THR A 340 -15.54 -14.36 14.56
CA THR A 340 -16.75 -13.59 14.22
C THR A 340 -16.58 -12.72 12.96
N ILE A 341 -15.34 -12.59 12.47
CA ILE A 341 -15.08 -11.85 11.23
C ILE A 341 -15.68 -12.64 10.08
N LYS A 342 -16.63 -12.03 9.39
CA LYS A 342 -17.23 -12.58 8.17
C LYS A 342 -16.24 -12.40 7.02
N PRO A 343 -15.81 -13.48 6.34
CA PRO A 343 -15.06 -13.35 5.10
C PRO A 343 -15.91 -12.73 4.00
N PHE A 344 -15.27 -12.12 3.00
CA PHE A 344 -16.00 -11.66 1.84
C PHE A 344 -16.65 -12.82 1.09
N SER A 345 -17.89 -12.59 0.70
CA SER A 345 -18.57 -13.36 -0.33
C SER A 345 -17.96 -13.09 -1.70
N ASP A 346 -18.19 -14.00 -2.63
CA ASP A 346 -17.78 -13.87 -4.03
C ASP A 346 -18.22 -12.53 -4.64
N ASN A 347 -19.43 -12.08 -4.34
CA ASN A 347 -19.93 -10.80 -4.86
C ASN A 347 -19.15 -9.60 -4.30
N GLU A 348 -18.87 -9.58 -3.01
CA GLU A 348 -18.08 -8.52 -2.36
C GLU A 348 -16.65 -8.51 -2.93
N ALA A 349 -16.03 -9.68 -3.13
CA ALA A 349 -14.70 -9.80 -3.74
C ALA A 349 -14.67 -9.34 -5.21
N GLY A 350 -15.66 -9.77 -6.02
CA GLY A 350 -15.80 -9.34 -7.41
C GLY A 350 -15.98 -7.82 -7.54
N ASN A 351 -16.73 -7.22 -6.62
CA ASN A 351 -16.93 -5.78 -6.57
C ASN A 351 -15.66 -4.99 -6.20
N ILE A 352 -14.84 -5.50 -5.28
CA ILE A 352 -13.54 -4.89 -4.97
C ILE A 352 -12.62 -4.98 -6.19
N LEU A 353 -12.53 -6.13 -6.84
CA LEU A 353 -11.73 -6.28 -8.07
C LEU A 353 -12.19 -5.33 -9.17
N LYS A 354 -13.51 -5.14 -9.31
CA LYS A 354 -14.10 -4.17 -10.23
C LYS A 354 -13.70 -2.73 -9.88
N PHE A 355 -13.77 -2.36 -8.61
CA PHE A 355 -13.32 -1.04 -8.13
C PHE A 355 -11.84 -0.79 -8.45
N LEU A 356 -10.98 -1.73 -8.05
CA LEU A 356 -9.52 -1.62 -8.23
C LEU A 356 -9.15 -1.47 -9.70
N SER A 357 -9.73 -2.29 -10.57
CA SER A 357 -9.37 -2.35 -11.99
C SER A 357 -9.96 -1.25 -12.87
N ASN A 358 -10.95 -0.49 -12.39
CA ASN A 358 -11.64 0.50 -13.21
C ASN A 358 -10.87 1.82 -13.37
N ARG A 359 -10.88 2.65 -12.32
CA ARG A 359 -10.26 3.99 -12.28
C ARG A 359 -9.29 4.16 -11.13
N TYR A 360 -9.31 3.25 -10.16
CA TYR A 360 -8.48 3.36 -8.97
C TYR A 360 -7.02 3.03 -9.28
N VAL A 361 -6.76 1.89 -9.93
CA VAL A 361 -5.43 1.50 -10.38
C VAL A 361 -5.23 1.87 -11.85
N ILE A 362 -4.12 2.55 -12.13
CA ILE A 362 -3.64 2.90 -13.48
C ILE A 362 -2.49 1.95 -13.84
N SER A 363 -2.58 1.30 -15.00
CA SER A 363 -1.53 0.38 -15.46
C SER A 363 -0.23 1.09 -15.85
N TYR A 364 0.87 0.34 -15.88
CA TYR A 364 2.17 0.84 -16.37
C TYR A 364 2.07 1.53 -17.72
N GLU A 365 1.40 0.89 -18.70
CA GLU A 365 1.29 1.37 -20.07
C GLU A 365 0.51 2.69 -20.13
N ASP A 366 -0.61 2.76 -19.39
CA ASP A 366 -1.38 4.00 -19.32
C ASP A 366 -0.56 5.12 -18.68
N LEU A 367 0.15 4.83 -17.59
CA LEU A 367 0.86 5.87 -16.84
C LEU A 367 2.12 6.37 -17.57
N PHE A 368 2.86 5.50 -18.24
CA PHE A 368 4.20 5.80 -18.74
C PHE A 368 4.37 5.71 -20.26
N GLU A 369 3.51 4.98 -20.96
CA GLU A 369 3.64 4.77 -22.42
C GLU A 369 2.58 5.56 -23.21
N LYS A 370 1.42 5.80 -22.62
CA LYS A 370 0.34 6.56 -23.24
C LYS A 370 0.48 8.06 -22.95
N SER A 371 0.90 8.79 -23.99
CA SER A 371 1.10 10.24 -23.92
C SER A 371 -0.13 10.98 -23.37
N GLY A 372 0.09 11.77 -22.31
CA GLY A 372 -0.90 12.64 -21.68
C GLY A 372 -1.98 11.95 -20.86
N TYR A 373 -1.86 10.65 -20.60
CA TYR A 373 -2.88 9.94 -19.84
C TYR A 373 -3.03 10.46 -18.41
N PHE A 374 -1.92 10.66 -17.68
CA PHE A 374 -1.97 11.10 -16.29
C PHE A 374 -2.61 12.49 -16.14
N VAL A 375 -2.23 13.42 -17.03
CA VAL A 375 -2.85 14.76 -17.10
C VAL A 375 -4.35 14.65 -17.39
N SER A 376 -4.74 13.84 -18.38
CA SER A 376 -6.14 13.62 -18.72
C SER A 376 -6.93 12.99 -17.57
N HIS A 377 -6.31 12.06 -16.83
CA HIS A 377 -6.90 11.42 -15.65
C HIS A 377 -7.19 12.44 -14.56
N ILE A 378 -6.22 13.31 -14.25
CA ILE A 378 -6.40 14.44 -13.31
C ILE A 378 -7.52 15.37 -13.76
N GLU A 379 -7.55 15.76 -15.03
CA GLU A 379 -8.59 16.66 -15.54
C GLU A 379 -9.99 16.05 -15.43
N ASN A 380 -10.13 14.76 -15.73
CA ASN A 380 -11.40 14.05 -15.60
C ASN A 380 -11.83 13.96 -14.14
N MET A 381 -10.90 13.72 -13.22
CA MET A 381 -11.15 13.74 -11.78
C MET A 381 -11.68 15.11 -11.32
N LYS A 382 -11.05 16.21 -11.75
CA LYS A 382 -11.50 17.59 -11.42
C LYS A 382 -12.86 17.94 -12.02
N LYS A 383 -13.21 17.40 -13.20
CA LYS A 383 -14.49 17.65 -13.89
C LYS A 383 -15.67 16.89 -13.28
N HIS A 384 -15.43 15.80 -12.56
CA HIS A 384 -16.48 14.94 -12.02
C HIS A 384 -17.26 15.57 -10.83
N GLY A 385 -16.72 16.65 -10.24
CA GLY A 385 -17.31 17.31 -9.07
C GLY A 385 -16.84 16.66 -7.77
N ASP A 386 -17.41 15.51 -7.42
CA ASP A 386 -16.95 14.70 -6.27
C ASP A 386 -15.89 13.69 -6.73
N ILE A 387 -14.71 13.74 -6.09
CA ILE A 387 -13.56 12.92 -6.45
C ILE A 387 -13.72 11.47 -5.96
N ASP A 388 -14.35 11.23 -4.81
CA ASP A 388 -14.62 9.86 -4.36
C ASP A 388 -15.58 9.20 -5.36
N ASP A 389 -16.61 9.92 -5.81
CA ASP A 389 -17.56 9.42 -6.81
C ASP A 389 -16.91 9.13 -8.16
N PHE A 390 -15.86 9.89 -8.55
CA PHE A 390 -15.06 9.57 -9.74
C PHE A 390 -14.47 8.16 -9.67
N PHE A 391 -13.96 7.73 -8.52
CA PHE A 391 -13.41 6.38 -8.32
C PHE A 391 -14.48 5.31 -8.19
N LEU A 392 -15.65 5.66 -7.64
CA LEU A 392 -16.78 4.74 -7.47
C LEU A 392 -17.61 4.55 -8.75
N ASP A 393 -17.50 5.46 -9.72
CA ASP A 393 -18.18 5.37 -11.00
C ASP A 393 -17.64 4.23 -11.86
N ARG A 394 -18.46 3.19 -11.99
CA ARG A 394 -18.19 1.93 -12.71
C ARG A 394 -18.85 1.85 -14.08
N SER A 395 -19.39 2.95 -14.60
CA SER A 395 -20.12 3.02 -15.87
C SER A 395 -19.34 2.46 -17.05
N ASN A 396 -18.02 2.68 -17.09
CA ASN A 396 -17.15 2.27 -18.19
C ASN A 396 -16.43 0.95 -17.95
N TRP A 397 -16.73 0.26 -16.84
CA TRP A 397 -16.01 -0.95 -16.49
C TRP A 397 -16.39 -2.12 -17.41
N ASN A 398 -15.38 -2.87 -17.85
CA ASN A 398 -15.53 -4.14 -18.53
C ASN A 398 -14.34 -5.07 -18.19
N LEU A 399 -14.38 -6.33 -18.63
CA LEU A 399 -13.37 -7.31 -18.26
C LEU A 399 -11.94 -6.95 -18.73
N SER A 400 -11.79 -6.13 -19.78
CA SER A 400 -10.46 -5.67 -20.22
C SER A 400 -9.78 -4.77 -19.19
N CYS A 401 -10.53 -4.04 -18.37
CA CYS A 401 -10.00 -3.26 -17.24
C CYS A 401 -9.23 -4.17 -16.26
N LEU A 402 -9.79 -5.34 -15.94
CA LEU A 402 -9.13 -6.30 -15.05
C LEU A 402 -7.86 -6.88 -15.68
N LYS A 403 -7.93 -7.33 -16.94
CA LYS A 403 -6.75 -7.82 -17.68
C LYS A 403 -5.62 -6.79 -17.71
N LYS A 404 -5.98 -5.53 -17.98
CA LYS A 404 -5.04 -4.41 -18.02
C LYS A 404 -4.37 -4.15 -16.68
N MET A 405 -5.10 -4.26 -15.57
CA MET A 405 -4.50 -4.17 -14.22
C MET A 405 -3.39 -5.22 -14.03
N TYR A 406 -3.54 -6.39 -14.65
CA TYR A 406 -2.54 -7.48 -14.66
C TYR A 406 -1.48 -7.35 -15.78
N GLY A 407 -1.56 -6.33 -16.63
CA GLY A 407 -0.59 -6.06 -17.70
C GLY A 407 -0.83 -6.83 -19.02
N GLU A 408 -2.07 -7.26 -19.27
CA GLU A 408 -2.51 -7.88 -20.53
C GLU A 408 -3.31 -6.95 -21.45
#